data_AF-A0A949AHS9-F1
#
_entry.id   AF-A0A949AHS9-F1
#
_cell.length_a   1.000
_cell.length_b   1.000
_cell.length_c   1.000
_cell.angle_alpha   90.00
_cell.angle_beta   90.00
_cell.angle_gamma   90.00
#
_symmetry.space_group_name_H-M   'P 1'
#
loop_
_entity.id
_entity.type
_entity.pdbx_description
1 polymer ?
#
loop_
_entity_poly.entity_id
_entity_poly.type
_entity_poly.pdbx_seq_one_letter_code
_entity_poly.pdbx_strand_id
1 'polypeptide(L)'
;MKKAAYIILFILLVLNFVTCNCYAFWIWTPESNKWVNPKYSVKETPSEQLEFSLGFYEEKSYEEAIKEFKKLIKNYPRAREAPEAQYYISKCYEDQEKLFSAFKGYQVVIDKYPFSERSPEIIKKQFDIGIKLLEGSGDKGFLKKTFADDSYDVVEVFRTVIKNAPYGEYAAPSQYKIGLYLSEKKLYQESRDEFEKVINDYPDSEWAKASKYQIAMSDALRSTEAQYDQKVTEAAVEGLKDFMSDYPGADLSEKAKEEIRGLREKEAENAFLVAEFYEKQKNYKAAKIYYQSIVNDYKGSIWSSKALERIREVSKKQL
;
A
#
# COMPACT_ATOMS: atom_id res chain seq x y z
N MET A 1 -5.80 22.86 -62.66
CA MET A 1 -6.51 21.59 -62.96
C MET A 1 -5.60 20.35 -62.86
N LYS A 2 -4.41 20.31 -63.48
CA LYS A 2 -3.54 19.11 -63.47
C LYS A 2 -3.08 18.64 -62.08
N LYS A 3 -2.74 19.55 -61.14
CA LYS A 3 -2.32 19.18 -59.77
C LYS A 3 -3.42 18.48 -58.95
N ALA A 4 -4.68 18.90 -59.10
CA ALA A 4 -5.81 18.26 -58.44
C ALA A 4 -6.05 16.84 -58.99
N ALA A 5 -5.89 16.64 -60.30
CA ALA A 5 -6.01 15.33 -60.93
C ALA A 5 -4.93 14.34 -60.41
N TYR A 6 -3.68 14.78 -60.22
CA TYR A 6 -2.63 13.93 -59.66
C TYR A 6 -2.88 13.55 -58.19
N ILE A 7 -3.43 14.47 -57.38
CA ILE A 7 -3.79 14.18 -55.98
C ILE A 7 -4.93 13.16 -55.93
N ILE A 8 -5.95 13.30 -56.79
CA ILE A 8 -7.05 12.34 -56.87
C ILE A 8 -6.56 10.98 -57.35
N LEU A 9 -5.68 10.93 -58.36
CA LEU A 9 -5.10 9.69 -58.86
C LEU A 9 -4.24 8.99 -57.79
N PHE A 10 -3.49 9.76 -57.01
CA PHE A 10 -2.67 9.24 -55.91
C PHE A 10 -3.54 8.69 -54.77
N ILE A 11 -4.62 9.39 -54.40
CA ILE A 11 -5.58 8.91 -53.38
C ILE A 11 -6.25 7.62 -53.85
N LEU A 12 -6.66 7.53 -55.12
CA LEU A 12 -7.25 6.31 -55.69
C LEU A 12 -6.25 5.16 -55.75
N LEU A 13 -4.98 5.43 -56.01
CA LEU A 13 -3.91 4.43 -56.00
C LEU A 13 -3.68 3.89 -54.57
N VAL A 14 -3.64 4.77 -53.57
CA VAL A 14 -3.47 4.39 -52.15
C VAL A 14 -4.67 3.58 -51.65
N LEU A 15 -5.90 3.92 -52.06
CA LEU A 15 -7.10 3.16 -51.71
C LEU A 15 -7.12 1.74 -52.28
N ASN A 16 -6.49 1.49 -53.44
CA ASN A 16 -6.39 0.15 -54.03
C ASN A 16 -5.35 -0.75 -53.34
N PHE A 17 -4.41 -0.19 -52.57
CA PHE A 17 -3.44 -0.95 -51.79
C PHE A 17 -3.90 -1.26 -50.36
N VAL A 18 -5.09 -0.78 -49.95
CA VAL A 18 -5.73 -1.23 -48.70
C VAL A 18 -6.37 -2.59 -48.96
N THR A 19 -5.54 -3.63 -48.97
CA THR A 19 -6.03 -5.02 -48.94
C THR A 19 -6.65 -5.27 -47.57
N CYS A 20 -7.98 -5.17 -47.50
CA CYS A 20 -8.70 -5.66 -46.34
C CYS A 20 -8.56 -7.18 -46.36
N ASN A 21 -7.86 -7.76 -45.38
CA ASN A 21 -7.81 -9.21 -45.22
C ASN A 21 -9.23 -9.70 -44.89
N CYS A 22 -9.99 -10.09 -45.92
CA CYS A 22 -11.30 -10.70 -45.78
C CYS A 22 -11.12 -12.16 -45.37
N TYR A 23 -11.15 -12.42 -44.06
CA TYR A 23 -11.25 -13.78 -43.56
C TYR A 23 -12.68 -14.31 -43.77
N ALA A 24 -12.81 -15.55 -44.26
CA ALA A 24 -14.08 -16.23 -44.33
C ALA A 24 -14.66 -16.39 -42.90
N PHE A 25 -15.79 -15.74 -42.64
CA PHE A 25 -16.39 -15.67 -41.30
C PHE A 25 -17.04 -17.00 -40.86
N TRP A 26 -17.38 -17.88 -41.81
CA TRP A 26 -17.93 -19.21 -41.56
C TRP A 26 -17.22 -20.23 -42.46
N ILE A 27 -16.74 -21.32 -41.85
CA ILE A 27 -16.10 -22.43 -42.54
C ILE A 27 -16.90 -23.70 -42.24
N TRP A 28 -17.20 -24.48 -43.28
CA TRP A 28 -17.83 -25.78 -43.13
C TRP A 28 -16.79 -26.81 -42.68
N THR A 29 -17.05 -27.53 -41.59
CA THR A 29 -16.19 -28.63 -41.12
C THR A 29 -16.87 -29.98 -41.36
N PRO A 30 -16.34 -30.84 -42.25
CA PRO A 30 -16.91 -32.15 -42.52
C PRO A 30 -16.99 -33.07 -41.29
N GLU A 31 -16.01 -32.96 -40.38
CA GLU A 31 -15.93 -33.77 -39.16
C GLU A 31 -17.10 -33.49 -38.20
N SER A 32 -17.48 -32.22 -38.04
CA SER A 32 -18.56 -31.82 -37.14
C SER A 32 -19.91 -31.63 -37.85
N ASN A 33 -19.92 -31.69 -39.18
CA ASN A 33 -21.05 -31.41 -40.07
C ASN A 33 -21.75 -30.07 -39.75
N LYS A 34 -20.97 -29.04 -39.38
CA LYS A 34 -21.45 -27.72 -38.99
C LYS A 34 -20.61 -26.60 -39.59
N TRP A 35 -21.25 -25.45 -39.78
CA TRP A 35 -20.57 -24.18 -40.00
C TRP A 35 -19.99 -23.69 -38.68
N VAL A 36 -18.68 -23.48 -38.66
CA VAL A 36 -17.94 -22.95 -37.51
C VAL A 36 -17.24 -21.68 -37.91
N ASN A 37 -17.25 -20.73 -36.99
CA ASN A 37 -16.45 -19.52 -37.11
C ASN A 37 -15.15 -19.74 -36.31
N PRO A 38 -13.98 -19.82 -36.97
CA PRO A 38 -12.70 -20.07 -36.30
C PRO A 38 -12.38 -19.06 -35.19
N LYS A 39 -12.90 -17.83 -35.32
CA LYS A 39 -12.73 -16.79 -34.31
C LYS A 39 -13.39 -17.16 -32.97
N TYR A 40 -14.50 -17.90 -33.01
CA TYR A 40 -15.29 -18.27 -31.83
C TYR A 40 -15.22 -19.75 -31.47
N SER A 41 -14.58 -20.58 -32.31
CA SER A 41 -14.40 -22.00 -32.04
C SER A 41 -13.48 -22.22 -30.82
N VAL A 42 -13.74 -23.32 -30.13
CA VAL A 42 -12.93 -23.87 -29.03
C VAL A 42 -12.44 -25.25 -29.41
N LYS A 43 -11.39 -25.74 -28.74
CA LYS A 43 -10.93 -27.14 -28.84
C LYS A 43 -11.98 -28.09 -28.25
N GLU A 44 -11.88 -29.36 -28.62
CA GLU A 44 -12.89 -30.38 -28.29
C GLU A 44 -12.98 -30.62 -26.79
N THR A 45 -11.83 -30.67 -26.13
CA THR A 45 -11.77 -30.85 -24.67
C THR A 45 -11.37 -29.56 -23.95
N PRO A 46 -11.83 -29.35 -22.70
CA PRO A 46 -11.36 -28.25 -21.87
C PRO A 46 -9.83 -28.25 -21.68
N SER A 47 -9.22 -29.44 -21.56
CA SER A 47 -7.78 -29.61 -21.40
C SER A 47 -7.00 -29.15 -22.63
N GLU A 48 -7.44 -29.53 -23.85
CA GLU A 48 -6.83 -29.04 -25.09
C GLU A 48 -7.02 -27.53 -25.26
N GLN A 49 -8.17 -26.98 -24.89
CA GLN A 49 -8.39 -25.54 -24.96
C GLN A 49 -7.46 -24.81 -23.98
N LEU A 50 -7.21 -25.39 -22.81
CA LEU A 50 -6.29 -24.83 -21.82
C LEU A 50 -4.86 -24.82 -22.38
N GLU A 51 -4.38 -25.96 -22.89
CA GLU A 51 -3.04 -26.09 -23.50
C GLU A 51 -2.85 -25.11 -24.67
N PHE A 52 -3.86 -25.00 -25.54
CA PHE A 52 -3.85 -24.04 -26.64
C PHE A 52 -3.77 -22.58 -26.14
N SER A 53 -4.47 -22.25 -25.06
CA SER A 53 -4.43 -20.92 -24.45
C SER A 53 -3.08 -20.64 -23.79
N LEU A 54 -2.44 -21.66 -23.20
CA LEU A 54 -1.11 -21.58 -22.60
C LEU A 54 -0.02 -21.31 -23.63
N GLY A 55 -0.13 -21.87 -24.85
CA GLY A 55 0.81 -21.57 -25.94
C GLY A 55 0.92 -20.06 -26.22
N PHE A 56 -0.21 -19.34 -26.31
CA PHE A 56 -0.21 -17.88 -26.46
C PHE A 56 0.40 -17.15 -25.26
N TYR A 57 0.20 -17.68 -24.05
CA TYR A 57 0.80 -17.12 -22.84
C TYR A 57 2.33 -17.26 -22.86
N GLU A 58 2.85 -18.43 -23.26
CA GLU A 58 4.29 -18.69 -23.41
C GLU A 58 4.94 -17.82 -24.50
N GLU A 59 4.20 -17.56 -25.58
CA GLU A 59 4.57 -16.59 -26.62
C GLU A 59 4.46 -15.12 -26.17
N LYS A 60 4.01 -14.86 -24.94
CA LYS A 60 3.74 -13.53 -24.37
C LYS A 60 2.69 -12.72 -25.13
N SER A 61 1.87 -13.39 -25.94
CA SER A 61 0.70 -12.81 -26.60
C SER A 61 -0.48 -12.80 -25.62
N TYR A 62 -0.37 -11.95 -24.61
CA TYR A 62 -1.26 -11.93 -23.45
C TYR A 62 -2.71 -11.61 -23.82
N GLU A 63 -2.94 -10.70 -24.77
CA GLU A 63 -4.27 -10.36 -25.25
C GLU A 63 -4.98 -11.56 -25.90
N GLU A 64 -4.26 -12.33 -26.71
CA GLU A 64 -4.72 -13.55 -27.37
C GLU A 64 -4.96 -14.65 -26.34
N ALA A 65 -4.01 -14.86 -25.42
CA ALA A 65 -4.13 -15.81 -24.32
C ALA A 65 -5.39 -15.51 -23.49
N ILE A 66 -5.63 -14.26 -23.09
CA ILE A 66 -6.82 -13.86 -22.34
C ILE A 66 -8.10 -14.15 -23.13
N LYS A 67 -8.12 -13.92 -24.44
CA LYS A 67 -9.30 -14.25 -25.28
C LYS A 67 -9.58 -15.75 -25.25
N GLU A 68 -8.56 -16.59 -25.42
CA GLU A 68 -8.71 -18.05 -25.45
C GLU A 68 -9.07 -18.63 -24.08
N PHE A 69 -8.46 -18.16 -22.98
CA PHE A 69 -8.87 -18.54 -21.62
C PHE A 69 -10.33 -18.14 -21.32
N LYS A 70 -10.77 -16.95 -21.77
CA LYS A 70 -12.17 -16.54 -21.63
C LYS A 70 -13.13 -17.44 -22.39
N LYS A 71 -12.73 -17.95 -23.57
CA LYS A 71 -13.53 -18.95 -24.29
C LYS A 71 -13.64 -20.24 -23.50
N LEU A 72 -12.56 -20.70 -22.85
CA LEU A 72 -12.61 -21.88 -21.98
C LEU A 72 -13.64 -21.68 -20.86
N ILE A 73 -13.54 -20.59 -20.10
CA ILE A 73 -14.45 -20.31 -18.98
C ILE A 73 -15.91 -20.19 -19.46
N LYS A 74 -16.14 -19.59 -20.63
CA LYS A 74 -17.49 -19.40 -21.18
C LYS A 74 -18.13 -20.72 -21.63
N ASN A 75 -17.38 -21.57 -22.33
CA ASN A 75 -17.92 -22.79 -22.93
C ASN A 75 -17.84 -24.00 -21.97
N TYR A 76 -16.88 -24.00 -21.06
CA TYR A 76 -16.60 -25.08 -20.12
C TYR A 76 -16.59 -24.58 -18.65
N PRO A 77 -17.63 -23.89 -18.16
CA PRO A 77 -17.61 -23.19 -16.86
C PRO A 77 -17.50 -24.12 -15.63
N ARG A 78 -17.80 -25.42 -15.79
CA ARG A 78 -17.73 -26.43 -14.73
C ARG A 78 -16.56 -27.40 -14.89
N ALA A 79 -15.71 -27.18 -15.88
CA ALA A 79 -14.53 -28.00 -16.10
C ALA A 79 -13.49 -27.77 -14.98
N ARG A 80 -12.67 -28.78 -14.70
CA ARG A 80 -11.60 -28.67 -13.68
C ARG A 80 -10.53 -27.65 -14.10
N GLU A 81 -10.44 -27.37 -15.39
CA GLU A 81 -9.53 -26.42 -16.03
C GLU A 81 -10.02 -24.97 -15.96
N ALA A 82 -11.30 -24.73 -15.68
CA ALA A 82 -11.88 -23.40 -15.58
C ALA A 82 -11.18 -22.48 -14.53
N PRO A 83 -10.90 -22.94 -13.30
CA PRO A 83 -10.11 -22.16 -12.35
C PRO A 83 -8.71 -21.83 -12.85
N GLU A 84 -8.06 -22.78 -13.54
CA GLU A 84 -6.71 -22.61 -14.07
C GLU A 84 -6.69 -21.54 -15.18
N ALA A 85 -7.65 -21.57 -16.10
CA ALA A 85 -7.82 -20.54 -17.11
C ALA A 85 -8.04 -19.15 -16.49
N GLN A 86 -8.86 -19.05 -15.43
CA GLN A 86 -9.09 -17.78 -14.73
C GLN A 86 -7.83 -17.29 -13.99
N TYR A 87 -7.06 -18.19 -13.40
CA TYR A 87 -5.76 -17.88 -12.81
C TYR A 87 -4.80 -17.32 -13.87
N TYR A 88 -4.67 -17.95 -15.04
CA TYR A 88 -3.79 -17.46 -16.10
C TYR A 88 -4.24 -16.14 -16.73
N ILE A 89 -5.54 -15.84 -16.81
CA ILE A 89 -6.00 -14.49 -17.18
C ILE A 89 -5.42 -13.44 -16.23
N SER A 90 -5.42 -13.75 -14.93
CA SER A 90 -4.89 -12.87 -13.89
C SER A 90 -3.37 -12.73 -14.00
N LYS A 91 -2.68 -13.83 -14.30
CA LYS A 91 -1.24 -13.86 -14.56
C LYS A 91 -0.85 -13.04 -15.80
N CYS A 92 -1.62 -13.12 -16.90
CA CYS A 92 -1.43 -12.25 -18.05
C CYS A 92 -1.52 -10.77 -17.66
N TYR A 93 -2.48 -10.38 -16.83
CA TYR A 93 -2.57 -9.00 -16.34
C TYR A 93 -1.38 -8.63 -15.44
N GLU A 94 -0.92 -9.55 -14.59
CA GLU A 94 0.25 -9.33 -13.74
C GLU A 94 1.52 -9.10 -14.57
N ASP A 95 1.75 -9.93 -15.58
CA ASP A 95 2.92 -9.86 -16.48
C ASP A 95 2.89 -8.61 -17.39
N GLN A 96 1.72 -7.98 -17.54
CA GLN A 96 1.52 -6.69 -18.19
C GLN A 96 1.62 -5.49 -17.23
N GLU A 97 2.01 -5.71 -15.96
CA GLU A 97 2.03 -4.72 -14.88
C GLU A 97 0.66 -4.08 -14.57
N LYS A 98 -0.44 -4.69 -15.03
CA LYS A 98 -1.82 -4.27 -14.72
C LYS A 98 -2.24 -4.87 -13.38
N LEU A 99 -1.55 -4.46 -12.32
CA LEU A 99 -1.59 -5.06 -10.99
C LEU A 99 -3.01 -5.22 -10.41
N PHE A 100 -3.87 -4.21 -10.54
CA PHE A 100 -5.22 -4.27 -9.99
C PHE A 100 -6.15 -5.18 -10.79
N SER A 101 -6.02 -5.19 -12.12
CA SER A 101 -6.72 -6.15 -12.97
C SER A 101 -6.30 -7.58 -12.63
N ALA A 102 -5.01 -7.80 -12.36
CA ALA A 102 -4.50 -9.08 -11.87
C ALA A 102 -5.12 -9.44 -10.52
N PHE A 103 -5.08 -8.53 -9.54
CA PHE A 103 -5.68 -8.72 -8.21
C PHE A 103 -7.17 -9.09 -8.27
N LYS A 104 -7.96 -8.36 -9.07
CA LYS A 104 -9.38 -8.66 -9.27
C LYS A 104 -9.57 -10.02 -9.92
N GLY A 105 -8.79 -10.34 -10.94
CA GLY A 105 -8.83 -11.64 -11.61
C GLY A 105 -8.53 -12.79 -10.66
N TYR A 106 -7.52 -12.61 -9.80
CA TYR A 106 -7.13 -13.53 -8.75
C TYR A 106 -8.26 -13.72 -7.72
N GLN A 107 -8.89 -12.64 -7.27
CA GLN A 107 -10.04 -12.72 -6.36
C GLN A 107 -11.21 -13.49 -6.99
N VAL A 108 -11.46 -13.33 -8.29
CA VAL A 108 -12.49 -14.11 -9.00
C VAL A 108 -12.23 -15.61 -8.91
N VAL A 109 -10.95 -16.05 -8.88
CA VAL A 109 -10.65 -17.48 -8.68
C VAL A 109 -11.10 -17.94 -7.31
N ILE A 110 -10.77 -17.20 -6.25
CA ILE A 110 -11.14 -17.51 -4.87
C ILE A 110 -12.68 -17.53 -4.72
N ASP A 111 -13.36 -16.54 -5.26
CA ASP A 111 -14.81 -16.37 -5.10
C ASP A 111 -15.62 -17.41 -5.89
N LYS A 112 -15.21 -17.71 -7.13
CA LYS A 112 -15.99 -18.60 -8.02
C LYS A 112 -15.55 -20.06 -7.98
N TYR A 113 -14.30 -20.32 -7.62
CA TYR A 113 -13.73 -21.66 -7.57
C TYR A 113 -13.09 -21.94 -6.21
N PRO A 114 -13.86 -21.96 -5.12
CA PRO A 114 -13.34 -22.13 -3.75
C PRO A 114 -12.68 -23.50 -3.51
N PHE A 115 -12.94 -24.48 -4.37
CA PHE A 115 -12.30 -25.80 -4.36
C PHE A 115 -10.93 -25.82 -5.08
N SER A 116 -10.47 -24.67 -5.60
CA SER A 116 -9.18 -24.58 -6.25
C SER A 116 -8.05 -24.69 -5.22
N GLU A 117 -7.12 -25.62 -5.47
CA GLU A 117 -5.89 -25.78 -4.69
C GLU A 117 -4.94 -24.59 -4.82
N ARG A 118 -5.20 -23.67 -5.77
CA ARG A 118 -4.43 -22.43 -5.98
C ARG A 118 -4.63 -21.38 -4.89
N SER A 119 -5.62 -21.53 -4.02
CA SER A 119 -6.01 -20.46 -3.08
C SER A 119 -4.83 -19.90 -2.25
N PRO A 120 -3.95 -20.73 -1.63
CA PRO A 120 -2.78 -20.22 -0.91
C PRO A 120 -1.81 -19.43 -1.80
N GLU A 121 -1.54 -19.92 -3.01
CA GLU A 121 -0.69 -19.23 -3.99
C GLU A 121 -1.29 -17.88 -4.40
N ILE A 122 -2.61 -17.85 -4.61
CA ILE A 122 -3.32 -16.63 -5.01
C ILE A 122 -3.29 -15.59 -3.90
N ILE A 123 -3.49 -15.99 -2.65
CA ILE A 123 -3.40 -15.08 -1.49
C ILE A 123 -1.99 -14.47 -1.42
N LYS A 124 -0.95 -15.28 -1.62
CA LYS A 124 0.43 -14.78 -1.74
C LYS A 124 0.57 -13.77 -2.89
N LYS A 125 0.03 -14.06 -4.07
CA LYS A 125 0.04 -13.15 -5.22
C LYS A 125 -0.67 -11.82 -4.92
N GLN A 126 -1.82 -11.86 -4.24
CA GLN A 126 -2.55 -10.67 -3.82
C GLN A 126 -1.73 -9.83 -2.83
N PHE A 127 -1.05 -10.47 -1.89
CA PHE A 127 -0.12 -9.80 -0.98
C PHE A 127 1.06 -9.15 -1.73
N ASP A 128 1.72 -9.90 -2.63
CA ASP A 128 2.84 -9.41 -3.45
C ASP A 128 2.42 -8.20 -4.31
N ILE A 129 1.20 -8.22 -4.86
CA ILE A 129 0.60 -7.08 -5.57
C ILE A 129 0.41 -5.88 -4.63
N GLY A 130 -0.11 -6.09 -3.42
CA GLY A 130 -0.25 -5.06 -2.40
C GLY A 130 1.07 -4.37 -2.07
N ILE A 131 2.16 -5.14 -1.95
CA ILE A 131 3.51 -4.61 -1.73
C ILE A 131 3.97 -3.74 -2.91
N LYS A 132 3.83 -4.22 -4.15
CA LYS A 132 4.18 -3.43 -5.36
C LYS A 132 3.38 -2.13 -5.46
N LEU A 133 2.09 -2.16 -5.09
CA LEU A 133 1.24 -0.96 -5.06
C LEU A 133 1.70 0.02 -3.98
N LEU A 134 2.08 -0.48 -2.80
CA LEU A 134 2.62 0.33 -1.71
C LEU A 134 3.91 1.05 -2.14
N GLU A 135 4.89 0.33 -2.69
CA GLU A 135 6.14 0.89 -3.22
C GLU A 135 5.88 1.93 -4.32
N GLY A 136 4.93 1.64 -5.21
CA GLY A 136 4.55 2.52 -6.30
C GLY A 136 3.74 3.76 -5.86
N SER A 137 3.28 3.82 -4.61
CA SER A 137 2.47 4.90 -4.06
C SER A 137 3.28 6.03 -3.40
N GLY A 138 4.59 5.81 -3.23
CA GLY A 138 5.55 6.84 -2.81
C GLY A 138 5.72 7.90 -3.90
N ASP A 139 5.26 9.11 -3.60
CA ASP A 139 5.57 10.38 -4.30
C ASP A 139 5.50 10.40 -5.84
N LYS A 140 4.38 9.95 -6.40
CA LYS A 140 4.00 10.29 -7.78
C LYS A 140 3.13 11.53 -7.74
N GLY A 141 3.78 12.68 -7.94
CA GLY A 141 3.19 14.01 -7.86
C GLY A 141 1.85 14.18 -8.58
N PHE A 142 1.18 15.28 -8.22
CA PHE A 142 -0.15 15.74 -8.62
C PHE A 142 -0.60 15.41 -10.07
N LEU A 143 0.32 15.31 -11.03
CA LEU A 143 0.05 15.04 -12.45
C LEU A 143 -0.53 13.66 -12.79
N LYS A 144 -0.32 12.61 -11.97
CA LYS A 144 -0.88 11.26 -12.26
C LYS A 144 -2.31 11.08 -11.72
N LYS A 145 -2.72 11.88 -10.74
CA LYS A 145 -4.03 11.79 -10.07
C LYS A 145 -5.19 12.29 -10.95
N THR A 146 -4.90 13.12 -11.95
CA THR A 146 -5.92 13.78 -12.79
C THR A 146 -6.35 12.93 -14.00
N PHE A 147 -5.63 11.84 -14.32
CA PHE A 147 -5.89 11.01 -15.52
C PHE A 147 -6.03 9.51 -15.22
N ALA A 148 -6.07 9.10 -13.95
CA ALA A 148 -6.27 7.71 -13.55
C ALA A 148 -7.56 7.58 -12.74
N ASP A 149 -8.59 7.02 -13.36
CA ASP A 149 -9.85 6.57 -12.74
C ASP A 149 -9.62 5.39 -11.75
N ASP A 150 -8.41 4.86 -11.71
CA ASP A 150 -7.96 3.78 -10.82
C ASP A 150 -7.15 4.34 -9.63
N SER A 151 -7.75 5.15 -8.75
CA SER A 151 -7.12 5.41 -7.45
C SER A 151 -7.17 4.12 -6.63
N TYR A 152 -6.14 3.29 -6.79
CA TYR A 152 -6.01 2.02 -6.07
C TYR A 152 -6.08 2.26 -4.58
N ASP A 153 -7.02 1.59 -3.90
CA ASP A 153 -7.00 1.55 -2.45
C ASP A 153 -6.09 0.40 -2.00
N VAL A 154 -4.85 0.74 -1.65
CA VAL A 154 -3.85 -0.19 -1.09
C VAL A 154 -4.43 -0.91 0.14
N VAL A 155 -5.28 -0.22 0.90
CA VAL A 155 -5.94 -0.78 2.08
C VAL A 155 -6.92 -1.88 1.68
N GLU A 156 -7.69 -1.71 0.60
CA GLU A 156 -8.64 -2.73 0.12
C GLU A 156 -7.92 -4.03 -0.28
N VAL A 157 -6.77 -3.92 -0.94
CA VAL A 157 -5.97 -5.09 -1.35
C VAL A 157 -5.53 -5.89 -0.13
N PHE A 158 -4.91 -5.25 0.85
CA PHE A 158 -4.46 -5.93 2.07
C PHE A 158 -5.63 -6.43 2.93
N ARG A 159 -6.73 -5.69 3.02
CA ARG A 159 -7.96 -6.15 3.71
C ARG A 159 -8.53 -7.42 3.06
N THR A 160 -8.45 -7.53 1.75
CA THR A 160 -8.90 -8.72 1.03
C THR A 160 -8.00 -9.93 1.34
N VAL A 161 -6.69 -9.74 1.41
CA VAL A 161 -5.74 -10.80 1.85
C VAL A 161 -6.11 -11.31 3.24
N ILE A 162 -6.33 -10.39 4.19
CA ILE A 162 -6.74 -10.73 5.56
C ILE A 162 -8.08 -11.47 5.57
N LYS A 163 -9.07 -10.97 4.81
CA LYS A 163 -10.39 -11.60 4.74
C LYS A 163 -10.33 -13.03 4.18
N ASN A 164 -9.51 -13.27 3.16
CA ASN A 164 -9.40 -14.57 2.51
C ASN A 164 -8.65 -15.60 3.37
N ALA A 165 -7.68 -15.16 4.18
CA ALA A 165 -6.97 -16.02 5.12
C ALA A 165 -6.61 -15.29 6.41
N PRO A 166 -7.56 -15.13 7.36
CA PRO A 166 -7.35 -14.35 8.58
C PRO A 166 -6.22 -14.89 9.46
N TYR A 167 -6.01 -16.21 9.47
CA TYR A 167 -4.92 -16.86 10.22
C TYR A 167 -3.77 -17.30 9.32
N GLY A 168 -3.73 -16.82 8.08
CA GLY A 168 -2.68 -17.14 7.11
C GLY A 168 -1.40 -16.35 7.37
N GLU A 169 -0.30 -16.83 6.78
CA GLU A 169 1.03 -16.20 6.84
C GLU A 169 1.01 -14.71 6.49
N TYR A 170 0.14 -14.30 5.56
CA TYR A 170 0.08 -12.95 5.04
C TYR A 170 -0.88 -12.01 5.79
N ALA A 171 -1.65 -12.50 6.78
CA ALA A 171 -2.65 -11.67 7.47
C ALA A 171 -2.02 -10.60 8.37
N ALA A 172 -1.17 -11.02 9.30
CA ALA A 172 -0.43 -10.12 10.20
C ALA A 172 0.42 -9.07 9.45
N PRO A 173 1.26 -9.45 8.45
CA PRO A 173 1.99 -8.46 7.67
C PRO A 173 1.06 -7.54 6.87
N SER A 174 -0.04 -8.03 6.29
CA SER A 174 -1.01 -7.17 5.58
C SER A 174 -1.60 -6.10 6.49
N GLN A 175 -2.02 -6.50 7.69
CA GLN A 175 -2.59 -5.60 8.70
C GLN A 175 -1.56 -4.54 9.13
N TYR A 176 -0.32 -4.95 9.35
CA TYR A 176 0.79 -4.05 9.65
C TYR A 176 1.11 -3.09 8.49
N LYS A 177 1.08 -3.55 7.23
CA LYS A 177 1.32 -2.72 6.04
C LYS A 177 0.22 -1.67 5.83
N ILE A 178 -1.02 -1.97 6.18
CA ILE A 178 -2.11 -0.98 6.21
C ILE A 178 -1.75 0.16 7.17
N GLY A 179 -1.32 -0.17 8.39
CA GLY A 179 -0.89 0.83 9.38
C GLY A 179 0.24 1.71 8.85
N LEU A 180 1.29 1.11 8.27
CA LEU A 180 2.40 1.87 7.68
C LEU A 180 1.93 2.82 6.56
N TYR A 181 1.07 2.35 5.66
CA TYR A 181 0.52 3.18 4.58
C TYR A 181 -0.26 4.39 5.12
N LEU A 182 -1.09 4.19 6.15
CA LEU A 182 -1.84 5.27 6.78
C LEU A 182 -0.92 6.27 7.48
N SER A 183 0.14 5.79 8.14
CA SER A 183 1.18 6.63 8.75
C SER A 183 1.85 7.52 7.69
N GLU A 184 2.19 6.99 6.51
CA GLU A 184 2.75 7.78 5.41
C GLU A 184 1.76 8.83 4.87
N LYS A 185 0.46 8.54 4.93
CA LYS A 185 -0.61 9.52 4.61
C LYS A 185 -0.89 10.51 5.74
N LYS A 186 -0.13 10.45 6.85
CA LYS A 186 -0.32 11.26 8.07
C LYS A 186 -1.65 11.03 8.77
N LEU A 187 -2.31 9.92 8.47
CA LEU A 187 -3.53 9.46 9.13
C LEU A 187 -3.12 8.68 10.39
N TYR A 188 -2.52 9.40 11.34
CA TYR A 188 -1.82 8.79 12.48
C TYR A 188 -2.76 8.07 13.44
N GLN A 189 -3.99 8.55 13.62
CA GLN A 189 -4.96 7.88 14.46
C GLN A 189 -5.41 6.55 13.83
N GLU A 190 -5.75 6.56 12.54
CA GLU A 190 -6.14 5.35 11.83
C GLU A 190 -4.97 4.36 11.75
N SER A 191 -3.75 4.85 11.52
CA SER A 191 -2.51 4.07 11.57
C SER A 191 -2.36 3.34 12.91
N ARG A 192 -2.51 4.08 14.02
CA ARG A 192 -2.45 3.54 15.38
C ARG A 192 -3.48 2.43 15.59
N ASP A 193 -4.72 2.66 15.19
CA ASP A 193 -5.82 1.70 15.33
C ASP A 193 -5.54 0.40 14.54
N GLU A 194 -4.94 0.50 13.35
CA GLU A 194 -4.59 -0.67 12.55
C GLU A 194 -3.40 -1.45 13.14
N PHE A 195 -2.46 -0.79 13.82
CA PHE A 195 -1.38 -1.46 14.57
C PHE A 195 -1.89 -2.14 15.84
N GLU A 196 -2.86 -1.54 16.54
CA GLU A 196 -3.52 -2.19 17.69
C GLU A 196 -4.21 -3.49 17.28
N LYS A 197 -4.88 -3.52 16.12
CA LYS A 197 -5.44 -4.76 15.56
C LYS A 197 -4.38 -5.84 15.37
N VAL A 198 -3.15 -5.49 14.94
CA VAL A 198 -2.07 -6.49 14.83
C VAL A 198 -1.76 -7.12 16.19
N ILE A 199 -1.67 -6.31 17.25
CA ILE A 199 -1.36 -6.80 18.60
C ILE A 199 -2.49 -7.68 19.13
N ASN A 200 -3.75 -7.28 18.89
CA ASN A 200 -4.92 -7.97 19.41
C ASN A 200 -5.22 -9.28 18.64
N ASP A 201 -5.15 -9.23 17.32
CA ASP A 201 -5.57 -10.32 16.44
C ASP A 201 -4.41 -11.29 16.14
N TYR A 202 -3.15 -10.81 16.19
CA TYR A 202 -1.95 -11.58 15.85
C TYR A 202 -0.83 -11.46 16.91
N PRO A 203 -1.12 -11.69 18.21
CA PRO A 203 -0.19 -11.40 19.32
C PRO A 203 1.15 -12.14 19.23
N ASP A 204 1.16 -13.35 18.67
CA ASP A 204 2.37 -14.18 18.52
C ASP A 204 3.20 -13.84 17.28
N SER A 205 2.69 -12.97 16.40
CA SER A 205 3.39 -12.59 15.18
C SER A 205 4.59 -11.68 15.46
N GLU A 206 5.62 -11.75 14.62
CA GLU A 206 6.74 -10.79 14.67
C GLU A 206 6.26 -9.34 14.48
N TRP A 207 5.15 -9.16 13.78
CA TRP A 207 4.52 -7.87 13.50
C TRP A 207 3.88 -7.25 14.73
N ALA A 208 3.42 -8.02 15.72
CA ALA A 208 2.89 -7.47 16.97
C ALA A 208 3.95 -6.67 17.74
N LYS A 209 5.20 -7.15 17.74
CA LYS A 209 6.33 -6.43 18.35
C LYS A 209 6.62 -5.13 17.63
N ALA A 210 6.70 -5.18 16.30
CA ALA A 210 6.90 -3.99 15.47
C ALA A 210 5.73 -2.99 15.63
N SER A 211 4.49 -3.46 15.74
CA SER A 211 3.30 -2.64 15.95
C SER A 211 3.33 -1.85 17.25
N LYS A 212 3.84 -2.42 18.35
CA LYS A 212 4.00 -1.68 19.62
C LYS A 212 4.84 -0.41 19.43
N TYR A 213 5.96 -0.53 18.72
CA TYR A 213 6.79 0.63 18.35
C TYR A 213 6.02 1.61 17.46
N GLN A 214 5.33 1.12 16.43
CA GLN A 214 4.61 1.98 15.49
C GLN A 214 3.40 2.71 16.09
N ILE A 215 2.75 2.15 17.12
CA ILE A 215 1.70 2.84 17.90
C ILE A 215 2.30 4.07 18.57
N ALA A 216 3.40 3.88 19.31
CA ALA A 216 4.07 4.98 20.00
C ALA A 216 4.61 6.03 19.01
N MET A 217 5.09 5.61 17.85
CA MET A 217 5.48 6.50 16.76
C MET A 217 4.30 7.26 16.15
N SER A 218 3.15 6.61 15.96
CA SER A 218 1.94 7.26 15.45
C SER A 218 1.47 8.36 16.43
N ASP A 219 1.51 8.08 17.73
CA ASP A 219 1.22 9.09 18.77
C ASP A 219 2.26 10.23 18.79
N ALA A 220 3.56 9.89 18.68
CA ALA A 220 4.64 10.86 18.59
C ALA A 220 4.49 11.81 17.39
N LEU A 221 4.14 11.29 16.22
CA LEU A 221 3.97 12.08 15.00
C LEU A 221 2.71 12.97 15.07
N ARG A 222 1.61 12.43 15.62
CA ARG A 222 0.37 13.19 15.85
C ARG A 222 0.58 14.38 16.78
N SER A 223 1.43 14.25 17.81
CA SER A 223 1.71 15.35 18.74
C SER A 223 2.46 16.53 18.11
N THR A 224 3.18 16.30 17.00
CA THR A 224 3.92 17.38 16.32
C THR A 224 3.05 18.33 15.51
N GLU A 225 1.85 17.89 15.11
CA GLU A 225 0.88 18.74 14.38
C GLU A 225 -0.07 19.47 15.34
N ALA A 226 -0.41 18.84 16.48
CA ALA A 226 -1.28 19.42 17.48
C ALA A 226 -0.46 20.15 18.56
N GLN A 227 -0.21 21.44 18.35
CA GLN A 227 0.56 22.34 19.24
C GLN A 227 0.12 22.40 20.73
N TYR A 228 -0.87 21.63 21.19
CA TYR A 228 -1.51 21.81 22.49
C TYR A 228 -1.87 20.55 23.29
N ASP A 229 -1.56 19.33 22.84
CA ASP A 229 -1.87 18.12 23.64
C ASP A 229 -0.62 17.45 24.21
N GLN A 230 -0.17 17.96 25.37
CA GLN A 230 0.95 17.41 26.14
C GLN A 230 0.73 15.93 26.49
N LYS A 231 -0.52 15.47 26.65
CA LYS A 231 -0.82 14.08 27.03
C LYS A 231 -0.43 13.07 25.95
N VAL A 232 -0.52 13.46 24.68
CA VAL A 232 -0.18 12.59 23.56
C VAL A 232 1.33 12.37 23.48
N THR A 233 2.11 13.43 23.71
CA THR A 233 3.57 13.33 23.77
C THR A 233 4.02 12.47 24.94
N GLU A 234 3.41 12.66 26.13
CA GLU A 234 3.69 11.85 27.30
C GLU A 234 3.39 10.36 27.06
N ALA A 235 2.23 10.06 26.46
CA ALA A 235 1.84 8.69 26.09
C ALA A 235 2.80 8.08 25.07
N ALA A 236 3.26 8.85 24.09
CA ALA A 236 4.24 8.38 23.11
C ALA A 236 5.59 8.05 23.77
N VAL A 237 6.07 8.91 24.67
CA VAL A 237 7.31 8.69 25.43
C VAL A 237 7.19 7.46 26.33
N GLU A 238 6.06 7.28 27.01
CA GLU A 238 5.78 6.11 27.83
C GLU A 238 5.76 4.83 26.98
N GLY A 239 5.01 4.82 25.88
CA GLY A 239 4.95 3.68 24.96
C GLY A 239 6.31 3.29 24.36
N LEU A 240 7.15 4.27 24.03
CA LEU A 240 8.53 4.01 23.56
C LEU A 240 9.42 3.44 24.68
N LYS A 241 9.27 3.90 25.92
CA LYS A 241 10.00 3.34 27.07
C LYS A 241 9.56 1.91 27.37
N ASP A 242 8.26 1.64 27.32
CA ASP A 242 7.71 0.30 27.50
C ASP A 242 8.23 -0.64 26.42
N PHE A 243 8.25 -0.18 25.16
CA PHE A 243 8.86 -0.93 24.07
C PHE A 243 10.34 -1.26 24.32
N MET A 244 11.13 -0.29 24.77
CA MET A 244 12.54 -0.53 25.11
C MET A 244 12.74 -1.46 26.30
N SER A 245 11.83 -1.42 27.27
CA SER A 245 11.84 -2.31 28.43
C SER A 245 11.52 -3.76 28.04
N ASP A 246 10.51 -3.93 27.19
CA ASP A 246 10.09 -5.23 26.64
C ASP A 246 11.13 -5.82 25.67
N TYR A 247 11.85 -4.98 24.92
CA TYR A 247 12.76 -5.39 23.83
C TYR A 247 14.14 -4.71 23.86
N PRO A 248 14.94 -4.86 24.93
CA PRO A 248 16.15 -4.05 25.14
C PRO A 248 17.27 -4.25 24.11
N GLY A 249 17.28 -5.35 23.37
CA GLY A 249 18.31 -5.69 22.37
C GLY A 249 17.87 -5.54 20.90
N ALA A 250 16.68 -5.01 20.62
CA ALA A 250 16.22 -4.81 19.25
C ALA A 250 16.89 -3.57 18.62
N ASP A 251 17.18 -3.62 17.31
CA ASP A 251 17.67 -2.43 16.57
C ASP A 251 16.71 -1.23 16.68
N LEU A 252 15.42 -1.51 16.85
CA LEU A 252 14.38 -0.51 17.08
C LEU A 252 14.53 0.21 18.42
N SER A 253 15.21 -0.37 19.41
CA SER A 253 15.38 0.23 20.74
C SER A 253 16.36 1.38 20.75
N GLU A 254 17.38 1.39 19.88
CA GLU A 254 18.22 2.57 19.69
C GLU A 254 17.45 3.70 19.00
N LYS A 255 16.64 3.38 17.97
CA LYS A 255 15.74 4.37 17.35
C LYS A 255 14.73 4.94 18.35
N ALA A 256 14.13 4.10 19.19
CA ALA A 256 13.22 4.54 20.25
C ALA A 256 13.90 5.52 21.22
N LYS A 257 15.17 5.29 21.59
CA LYS A 257 15.95 6.23 22.43
C LYS A 257 16.11 7.60 21.77
N GLU A 258 16.41 7.61 20.47
CA GLU A 258 16.55 8.85 19.70
C GLU A 258 15.22 9.61 19.62
N GLU A 259 14.12 8.91 19.35
CA GLU A 259 12.78 9.49 19.30
C GLU A 259 12.33 10.05 20.65
N ILE A 260 12.55 9.31 21.74
CA ILE A 260 12.30 9.82 23.11
C ILE A 260 13.09 11.11 23.35
N ARG A 261 14.37 11.16 22.96
CA ARG A 261 15.20 12.36 23.13
C ARG A 261 14.60 13.53 22.35
N GLY A 262 14.18 13.31 21.11
CA GLY A 262 13.54 14.33 20.28
C GLY A 262 12.23 14.86 20.87
N LEU A 263 11.37 13.97 21.39
CA LEU A 263 10.13 14.36 22.07
C LEU A 263 10.42 15.17 23.34
N ARG A 264 11.39 14.74 24.15
CA ARG A 264 11.77 15.47 25.38
C ARG A 264 12.40 16.83 25.12
N GLU A 265 13.13 17.00 24.02
CA GLU A 265 13.62 18.32 23.59
C GLU A 265 12.45 19.26 23.26
N LYS A 266 11.40 18.78 22.59
CA LYS A 266 10.19 19.58 22.30
C LYS A 266 9.41 19.93 23.56
N GLU A 267 9.25 18.99 24.49
CA GLU A 267 8.63 19.26 25.78
C GLU A 267 9.41 20.34 26.56
N ALA A 268 10.74 20.23 26.57
CA ALA A 268 11.61 21.20 27.22
C ALA A 268 11.54 22.59 26.56
N GLU A 269 11.43 22.66 25.22
CA GLU A 269 11.19 23.89 24.48
C GLU A 269 9.88 24.56 24.90
N ASN A 270 8.78 23.79 24.89
CA ASN A 270 7.46 24.31 25.28
C ASN A 270 7.48 24.83 26.73
N ALA A 271 8.07 24.09 27.66
CA ALA A 271 8.23 24.54 29.04
C ALA A 271 9.08 25.81 29.13
N PHE A 272 10.12 25.94 28.30
CA PHE A 272 10.95 27.14 28.22
C PHE A 272 10.17 28.36 27.73
N LEU A 273 9.30 28.20 26.72
CA LEU A 273 8.43 29.27 26.23
C LEU A 273 7.46 29.76 27.32
N VAL A 274 6.94 28.85 28.16
CA VAL A 274 6.12 29.23 29.33
C VAL A 274 6.95 30.04 30.33
N ALA A 275 8.18 29.62 30.62
CA ALA A 275 9.07 30.36 31.51
C ALA A 275 9.39 31.77 30.97
N GLU A 276 9.67 31.90 29.66
CA GLU A 276 9.89 33.19 28.99
C GLU A 276 8.65 34.08 29.03
N PHE A 277 7.45 33.52 28.90
CA PHE A 277 6.20 34.26 29.00
C PHE A 277 6.06 34.95 30.37
N TYR A 278 6.41 34.26 31.47
CA TYR A 278 6.43 34.88 32.80
C TYR A 278 7.57 35.88 32.97
N GLU A 279 8.75 35.62 32.37
CA GLU A 279 9.85 36.58 32.40
C GLU A 279 9.48 37.90 31.69
N LYS A 280 8.85 37.81 30.51
CA LYS A 280 8.39 38.98 29.74
C LYS A 280 7.40 39.84 30.52
N GLN A 281 6.57 39.23 31.37
CA GLN A 281 5.66 39.92 32.28
C GLN A 281 6.35 40.48 33.54
N LYS A 282 7.69 40.38 33.62
CA LYS A 282 8.50 40.76 34.78
C LYS A 282 8.17 39.96 36.05
N ASN A 283 7.45 38.84 35.92
CA ASN A 283 7.21 37.92 37.04
C ASN A 283 8.40 36.97 37.19
N TYR A 284 9.51 37.53 37.66
CA TYR A 284 10.79 36.83 37.79
C TYR A 284 10.75 35.64 38.77
N LYS A 285 9.87 35.69 39.79
CA LYS A 285 9.70 34.58 40.74
C LYS A 285 9.11 33.37 40.05
N ALA A 286 8.00 33.56 39.32
CA ALA A 286 7.38 32.48 38.55
C ALA A 286 8.31 31.96 37.45
N ALA A 287 8.91 32.86 36.67
CA ALA A 287 9.84 32.49 35.60
C ALA A 287 10.99 31.59 36.11
N LYS A 288 11.58 31.94 37.25
CA LYS A 288 12.64 31.13 37.88
C LYS A 288 12.15 29.73 38.26
N ILE A 289 10.94 29.59 38.80
CA ILE A 289 10.35 28.28 39.15
C ILE A 289 10.21 27.42 37.89
N TYR A 290 9.65 27.97 36.81
CA TYR A 290 9.52 27.25 35.54
C TYR A 290 10.89 26.87 34.96
N TYR A 291 11.84 27.78 34.89
CA TYR A 291 13.19 27.42 34.44
C TYR A 291 13.83 26.32 35.30
N GLN A 292 13.62 26.34 36.63
CA GLN A 292 14.16 25.32 37.52
C GLN A 292 13.53 23.94 37.27
N SER A 293 12.23 23.89 36.97
CA SER A 293 11.57 22.63 36.57
C SER A 293 12.20 22.05 35.31
N ILE A 294 12.50 22.88 34.30
CA ILE A 294 13.11 22.42 33.05
C ILE A 294 14.46 21.75 33.29
N VAL A 295 15.29 22.34 34.16
CA VAL A 295 16.61 21.81 34.52
C VAL A 295 16.50 20.47 35.24
N ASN A 296 15.48 20.30 36.07
CA ASN A 296 15.28 19.08 36.85
C ASN A 296 14.69 17.94 36.00
N ASP A 297 13.73 18.25 35.13
CA ASP A 297 12.90 17.27 34.44
C ASP A 297 13.47 16.84 33.08
N TYR A 298 14.19 17.76 32.41
CA TYR A 298 14.78 17.56 31.08
C TYR A 298 16.32 17.62 31.12
N LYS A 299 16.93 16.94 32.09
CA LYS A 299 18.40 16.89 32.25
C LYS A 299 19.08 16.46 30.95
N GLY A 300 20.10 17.21 30.55
CA GLY A 300 20.87 16.94 29.33
C GLY A 300 20.26 17.52 28.05
N SER A 301 19.07 18.12 28.10
CA SER A 301 18.50 18.84 26.96
C SER A 301 19.21 20.17 26.71
N ILE A 302 19.13 20.66 25.48
CA ILE A 302 19.64 21.99 25.11
C ILE A 302 18.89 23.07 25.91
N TRP A 303 17.58 22.88 26.12
CA TRP A 303 16.72 23.80 26.85
C TRP A 303 17.01 23.83 28.35
N SER A 304 17.42 22.72 28.96
CA SER A 304 17.92 22.70 30.35
C SER A 304 19.15 23.59 30.50
N SER A 305 20.07 23.55 29.54
CA SER A 305 21.27 24.40 29.55
C SER A 305 20.92 25.88 29.41
N LYS A 306 20.00 26.23 28.50
CA LYS A 306 19.47 27.59 28.36
C LYS A 306 18.73 28.06 29.61
N ALA A 307 17.91 27.21 30.22
CA ALA A 307 17.17 27.53 31.45
C ALA A 307 18.11 27.87 32.61
N LEU A 308 19.21 27.12 32.78
CA LEU A 308 20.26 27.43 33.76
C LEU A 308 20.90 28.82 33.56
N GLU A 309 21.09 29.24 32.32
CA GLU A 309 21.58 30.59 32.00
C GLU A 309 20.53 31.65 32.36
N ARG A 310 19.27 31.47 31.96
CA ARG A 310 18.18 32.40 32.28
C ARG A 310 17.97 32.57 33.78
N ILE A 311 18.05 31.48 34.57
CA ILE A 311 17.94 31.57 36.05
C ILE A 311 18.98 32.54 36.63
N ARG A 312 20.21 32.52 36.13
CA ARG A 312 21.29 33.40 36.60
C ARG A 312 21.00 34.86 36.27
N GLU A 313 20.44 35.14 35.09
CA GLU A 313 20.06 36.50 34.69
C GLU A 313 18.85 37.02 35.47
N VAL A 314 17.80 36.23 35.56
CA VAL A 314 16.55 36.59 36.25
C VAL A 314 16.78 36.84 37.74
N SER A 315 17.68 36.07 38.36
CA SER A 315 18.05 36.26 39.77
C SER A 315 18.75 37.60 40.03
N LYS A 316 19.43 38.19 39.04
CA LYS A 316 20.04 39.53 39.16
C LYS A 316 19.02 40.66 39.08
N LYS A 317 17.91 40.45 38.36
CA LYS A 317 16.82 41.43 38.19
C LYS A 317 15.84 41.45 39.37
N GLN A 318 16.01 40.55 40.32
CA GLN A 318 15.18 40.40 41.52
C GLN A 318 15.72 41.14 42.76
N LEU A 319 16.95 41.65 42.67
CA LEU A 319 17.63 42.50 43.65
C LEU A 319 17.36 43.97 43.36
#